data_AF-A0A931WXW2-F1
#
_entry.id   AF-A0A931WXW2-F1
#
_cell.length_a   1.000
_cell.length_b   1.000
_cell.length_c   1.000
_cell.angle_alpha   90.00
_cell.angle_beta   90.00
_cell.angle_gamma   90.00
#
_symmetry.space_group_name_H-M   'P 1'
#
loop_
_entity.id
_entity.type
_entity.pdbx_description
1 polymer ?
#
loop_
_entity_poly.entity_id
_entity_poly.type
_entity_poly.pdbx_seq_one_letter_code
_entity_poly.pdbx_strand_id
1 'polypeptide(L)'
;FTLDPVTNDKTKIVIEAIYGLGELIVQGKVTPDHYEVSKKDFAILTKQTAEQIILLKKSGAQNKEKKVTKRLAKMQKISDKQIIELAKLGLKLEKHYYFPQDAEWAIEKNKIYIVQTRPVTTLRQSSGQAVKNQKEGYTLDAKRYMLLLKGDPASPGIASGPARIVKSAKEIGNIRIGEVLVAPQTNPDYVPAMKKAAAIVTERGGRTSHAAIVSRELGIGSCWR
;
A
#
# COMPACT_ATOMS: atom_id res chain seq x y z
N PHE A 1 -5.15 1.93 7.91
CA PHE A 1 -4.12 2.10 8.96
C PHE A 1 -4.44 3.30 9.83
N THR A 2 -4.26 3.20 11.15
CA THR A 2 -4.40 4.33 12.07
C THR A 2 -3.12 5.16 12.22
N LEU A 3 -2.21 5.09 11.26
CA LEU A 3 -1.08 5.98 11.06
C LEU A 3 -0.74 5.96 9.57
N ASP A 4 0.15 6.84 9.12
CA ASP A 4 0.75 6.69 7.79
C ASP A 4 1.85 5.60 7.83
N PRO A 5 1.65 4.44 7.19
CA PRO A 5 2.59 3.32 7.28
C PRO A 5 3.88 3.53 6.48
N VAL A 6 3.96 4.61 5.67
CA VAL A 6 5.13 4.96 4.87
C VAL A 6 6.02 5.94 5.63
N THR A 7 5.43 6.99 6.18
CA THR A 7 6.14 8.07 6.89
C THR A 7 6.20 7.87 8.40
N ASN A 8 5.47 6.89 8.93
CA ASN A 8 5.21 6.69 10.36
C ASN A 8 4.53 7.89 11.05
N ASP A 9 3.85 8.74 10.29
CA ASP A 9 3.09 9.86 10.83
C ASP A 9 1.87 9.35 11.62
N LYS A 10 1.97 9.42 12.96
CA LYS A 10 0.92 8.99 13.89
C LYS A 10 -0.24 9.97 14.01
N THR A 11 -0.14 11.16 13.41
CA THR A 11 -1.19 12.19 13.46
C THR A 11 -2.30 11.94 12.44
N LYS A 12 -2.10 11.00 11.51
CA LYS A 12 -3.00 10.70 10.40
C LYS A 12 -3.65 9.32 10.52
N ILE A 13 -4.77 9.15 9.81
CA ILE A 13 -5.38 7.86 9.49
C ILE A 13 -5.37 7.73 7.98
N VAL A 14 -4.90 6.59 7.49
CA VAL A 14 -4.85 6.26 6.06
C VAL A 14 -5.93 5.23 5.76
N ILE A 15 -6.79 5.55 4.79
CA ILE A 15 -7.90 4.71 4.33
C ILE A 15 -7.71 4.46 2.84
N GLU A 16 -7.70 3.19 2.45
CA GLU A 16 -7.71 2.78 1.05
C GLU A 16 -9.03 2.07 0.72
N ALA A 17 -9.61 2.35 -0.45
CA ALA A 17 -10.92 1.83 -0.84
C ALA A 17 -10.95 1.34 -2.30
N ILE A 18 -11.60 0.19 -2.50
CA ILE A 18 -11.88 -0.40 -3.82
C ILE A 18 -13.35 -0.83 -3.91
N TYR A 19 -13.87 -1.00 -5.13
CA TYR A 19 -15.14 -1.71 -5.33
C TYR A 19 -14.96 -3.22 -5.20
N GLY A 20 -15.95 -3.88 -4.62
CA GLY A 20 -15.96 -5.35 -4.48
C GLY A 20 -15.19 -5.83 -3.26
N LEU A 21 -14.88 -7.13 -3.24
CA LEU A 21 -14.14 -7.76 -2.14
C LEU A 21 -12.66 -7.30 -2.13
N GLY A 22 -12.11 -7.17 -0.91
CA GLY A 22 -10.78 -6.62 -0.67
C GLY A 22 -9.62 -7.40 -1.29
N GLU A 23 -9.79 -8.67 -1.66
CA GLU A 23 -8.71 -9.54 -2.18
C GLU A 23 -7.88 -8.90 -3.30
N LEU A 24 -8.50 -8.09 -4.17
CA LEU A 24 -7.80 -7.45 -5.30
C LEU A 24 -6.78 -6.40 -4.87
N ILE A 25 -6.99 -5.69 -3.75
CA ILE A 25 -6.03 -4.69 -3.23
C ILE A 25 -4.79 -5.39 -2.68
N VAL A 26 -4.99 -6.50 -1.97
CA VAL A 26 -3.92 -7.30 -1.37
C VAL A 26 -3.04 -7.92 -2.45
N GLN A 27 -3.68 -8.45 -3.51
CA GLN A 27 -3.00 -8.99 -4.68
C GLN A 27 -2.33 -7.92 -5.58
N GLY A 28 -2.54 -6.64 -5.31
CA GLY A 28 -2.02 -5.55 -6.13
C GLY A 28 -2.63 -5.49 -7.54
N LYS A 29 -3.79 -6.13 -7.78
CA LYS A 29 -4.44 -6.15 -9.10
C LYS A 29 -5.13 -4.84 -9.46
N VAL A 30 -5.49 -4.07 -8.44
CA VAL A 30 -6.19 -2.78 -8.55
C VAL A 30 -5.48 -1.73 -7.71
N THR A 31 -5.45 -0.50 -8.23
CA THR A 31 -5.01 0.68 -7.47
C THR A 31 -6.22 1.22 -6.71
N PRO A 32 -6.15 1.37 -5.37
CA PRO A 32 -7.25 1.88 -4.57
C PRO A 32 -7.39 3.40 -4.67
N ASP A 33 -8.56 3.92 -4.29
CA ASP A 33 -8.61 5.31 -3.82
C ASP A 33 -7.85 5.42 -2.50
N HIS A 34 -7.14 6.52 -2.30
CA HIS A 34 -6.35 6.82 -1.11
C HIS A 34 -6.86 8.09 -0.42
N TYR A 35 -7.10 7.98 0.89
CA TYR A 35 -7.55 9.09 1.72
C TYR A 35 -6.68 9.21 2.97
N GLU A 36 -6.28 10.44 3.30
CA GLU A 36 -5.61 10.77 4.56
C GLU A 36 -6.52 11.65 5.40
N VAL A 37 -6.70 11.28 6.66
CA VAL A 37 -7.58 11.98 7.60
C VAL A 37 -6.78 12.38 8.84
N SER A 38 -6.91 13.63 9.27
CA SER A 38 -6.33 14.12 10.52
C SER A 38 -7.00 13.45 11.73
N LYS A 39 -6.21 12.93 12.67
CA LYS A 39 -6.76 12.40 13.94
C LYS A 39 -7.28 13.48 14.87
N LYS A 40 -6.86 14.73 14.69
CA LYS A 40 -7.19 15.84 15.60
C LYS A 40 -8.65 16.24 15.47
N ASP A 41 -9.12 16.40 14.24
CA ASP A 41 -10.41 17.00 13.88
C ASP A 41 -11.17 16.21 12.81
N PHE A 42 -10.61 15.08 12.33
CA PHE A 42 -11.16 14.26 11.25
C PHE A 42 -11.29 15.00 9.90
N ALA A 43 -10.53 16.09 9.71
CA ALA A 43 -10.43 16.73 8.41
C ALA A 43 -9.80 15.79 7.37
N ILE A 44 -10.40 15.69 6.19
CA ILE A 44 -9.82 14.96 5.06
C ILE A 44 -8.70 15.83 4.49
N LEU A 45 -7.46 15.40 4.70
CA LEU A 45 -6.25 16.10 4.27
C LEU A 45 -5.91 15.83 2.81
N THR A 46 -6.10 14.57 2.39
CA THR A 46 -5.76 14.10 1.04
C THR A 46 -6.88 13.24 0.50
N LYS A 47 -7.21 13.44 -0.78
CA LYS A 47 -8.14 12.61 -1.54
C LYS A 47 -7.56 12.34 -2.92
N GLN A 48 -7.19 11.09 -3.16
CA GLN A 48 -6.67 10.62 -4.44
C GLN A 48 -7.55 9.47 -4.93
N THR A 49 -8.13 9.62 -6.12
CA THR A 49 -9.01 8.60 -6.70
C THR A 49 -8.30 7.89 -7.83
N ALA A 50 -8.43 6.56 -7.90
CA ALA A 50 -7.84 5.74 -8.94
C ALA A 50 -8.91 5.14 -9.86
N GLU A 51 -8.62 4.96 -11.14
CA GLU A 51 -9.55 4.25 -12.03
C GLU A 51 -9.55 2.75 -11.70
N GLN A 52 -10.73 2.18 -11.44
CA GLN A 52 -10.89 0.76 -11.17
C GLN A 52 -11.79 0.10 -12.22
N ILE A 53 -11.21 -0.78 -13.03
CA ILE A 53 -11.90 -1.42 -14.17
C ILE A 53 -12.49 -2.79 -13.84
N ILE A 54 -12.03 -3.43 -12.75
CA ILE A 54 -12.49 -4.74 -12.28
C ILE A 54 -12.83 -4.71 -10.80
N LEU A 55 -13.82 -5.49 -10.40
CA LEU A 55 -14.18 -5.73 -9.00
C LEU A 55 -14.38 -7.23 -8.78
N LEU A 56 -14.14 -7.69 -7.57
CA LEU A 56 -14.43 -9.07 -7.18
C LEU A 56 -15.79 -9.14 -6.49
N LYS A 57 -16.68 -10.03 -6.94
CA LYS A 57 -18.02 -10.19 -6.35
C LYS A 57 -18.35 -11.67 -6.15
N LYS A 58 -18.96 -12.00 -5.02
CA LYS A 58 -19.52 -13.34 -4.77
C LYS A 58 -20.58 -13.67 -5.83
N SER A 59 -20.48 -14.86 -6.41
CA SER A 59 -21.36 -15.39 -7.44
C SER A 59 -21.61 -16.87 -7.15
N GLY A 60 -22.66 -17.18 -6.39
CA GLY A 60 -22.91 -18.52 -5.89
C GLY A 60 -21.85 -18.93 -4.85
N ALA A 61 -21.23 -20.09 -5.04
CA ALA A 61 -20.19 -20.61 -4.15
C ALA A 61 -18.80 -19.98 -4.37
N GLN A 62 -18.58 -19.24 -5.46
CA GLN A 62 -17.27 -18.71 -5.84
C GLN A 62 -17.27 -17.19 -5.95
N ASN A 63 -16.08 -16.60 -5.87
CA ASN A 63 -15.85 -15.20 -6.19
C ASN A 63 -15.51 -15.07 -7.69
N LYS A 64 -16.13 -14.11 -8.38
CA LYS A 64 -15.87 -13.85 -9.80
C LYS A 64 -15.49 -12.40 -10.03
N GLU A 65 -14.48 -12.19 -10.86
CA GLU A 65 -14.13 -10.86 -11.35
C GLU A 65 -15.22 -10.35 -12.30
N LYS A 66 -15.64 -9.11 -12.11
CA LYS A 66 -16.62 -8.42 -12.95
C LYS A 66 -16.08 -7.07 -13.36
N LYS A 67 -16.40 -6.63 -14.58
CA LYS A 67 -16.07 -5.28 -15.05
C LYS A 67 -16.86 -4.24 -14.28
N VAL A 68 -16.18 -3.19 -13.86
CA VAL A 68 -16.80 -1.97 -13.33
C VAL A 68 -17.30 -1.17 -14.54
N THR A 69 -18.47 -0.54 -14.43
CA THR A 69 -18.98 0.31 -15.52
C THR A 69 -18.06 1.52 -15.71
N LYS A 70 -17.92 2.03 -16.95
CA LYS A 70 -17.07 3.20 -17.23
C LYS A 70 -17.40 4.41 -16.35
N ARG A 71 -18.68 4.58 -16.00
CA ARG A 71 -19.15 5.63 -15.09
C ARG A 71 -18.60 5.42 -13.68
N LEU A 72 -18.74 4.23 -13.11
CA LEU A 72 -18.29 3.94 -11.74
C LEU A 72 -16.77 3.89 -11.63
N ALA A 73 -16.07 3.46 -12.69
CA ALA A 73 -14.63 3.22 -12.68
C ALA A 73 -13.81 4.42 -12.20
N LYS A 74 -14.26 5.63 -12.58
CA LYS A 74 -13.60 6.91 -12.25
C LYS A 74 -14.20 7.63 -11.03
N MET A 75 -15.24 7.06 -10.41
CA MET A 75 -15.86 7.65 -9.24
C MET A 75 -15.11 7.32 -7.95
N GLN A 76 -15.21 8.23 -6.99
CA GLN A 76 -14.80 8.03 -5.60
C GLN A 76 -15.56 6.82 -5.01
N LYS A 77 -14.85 5.88 -4.37
CA LYS A 77 -15.44 4.58 -3.97
C LYS A 77 -16.33 4.69 -2.74
N ILE A 78 -15.99 5.59 -1.83
CA ILE A 78 -16.74 5.83 -0.58
C ILE A 78 -16.96 7.33 -0.39
N SER A 79 -18.09 7.74 0.17
CA SER A 79 -18.41 9.15 0.44
C SER A 79 -17.55 9.75 1.55
N ASP A 80 -17.45 11.08 1.59
CA ASP A 80 -16.72 11.81 2.63
C ASP A 80 -17.26 11.52 4.04
N LYS A 81 -18.58 11.30 4.16
CA LYS A 81 -19.21 10.85 5.41
C LYS A 81 -18.66 9.49 5.85
N GLN A 82 -18.54 8.54 4.92
CA GLN A 82 -18.00 7.21 5.20
C GLN A 82 -16.50 7.25 5.52
N ILE A 83 -15.72 8.12 4.85
CA ILE A 83 -14.30 8.35 5.16
C ILE A 83 -14.15 8.81 6.62
N ILE A 84 -14.93 9.80 7.04
CA ILE A 84 -14.89 10.32 8.42
C ILE A 84 -15.37 9.26 9.43
N GLU A 85 -16.41 8.51 9.11
CA GLU A 85 -16.93 7.44 9.98
C GLU A 85 -15.89 6.31 10.17
N LEU A 86 -15.23 5.88 9.09
CA LEU A 86 -14.12 4.92 9.14
C LEU A 86 -12.96 5.46 9.96
N ALA A 87 -12.59 6.74 9.81
CA ALA A 87 -11.52 7.34 10.60
C ALA A 87 -11.85 7.36 12.10
N LYS A 88 -13.10 7.67 12.47
CA LYS A 88 -13.58 7.60 13.87
C LYS A 88 -13.52 6.17 14.42
N LEU A 89 -13.94 5.19 13.63
CA LEU A 89 -13.84 3.77 14.01
C LEU A 89 -12.38 3.33 14.18
N GLY A 90 -11.50 3.71 13.26
CA GLY A 90 -10.07 3.43 13.34
C GLY A 90 -9.45 4.01 14.62
N LEU A 91 -9.75 5.27 14.95
CA LEU A 91 -9.27 5.88 16.20
C LEU A 91 -9.83 5.15 17.44
N LYS A 92 -11.08 4.68 17.39
CA LYS A 92 -11.68 3.90 18.48
C LYS A 92 -10.95 2.56 18.68
N LEU A 93 -10.60 1.88 17.59
CA LEU A 93 -9.80 0.64 17.64
C LEU A 93 -8.40 0.90 18.23
N GLU A 94 -7.70 1.93 17.76
CA GLU A 94 -6.39 2.32 18.30
C GLU A 94 -6.44 2.61 19.81
N LYS A 95 -7.44 3.37 20.26
CA LYS A 95 -7.64 3.67 21.68
C LYS A 95 -7.93 2.43 22.51
N HIS A 96 -8.71 1.49 21.96
CA HIS A 96 -9.06 0.24 22.64
C HIS A 96 -7.85 -0.68 22.82
N TYR A 97 -6.99 -0.79 21.79
CA TYR A 97 -5.83 -1.67 21.81
C TYR A 97 -4.54 -1.01 22.29
N TYR A 98 -4.51 0.32 22.48
CA TYR A 98 -3.35 1.10 22.95
C TYR A 98 -2.15 1.15 21.99
N PHE A 99 -2.30 0.68 20.77
CA PHE A 99 -1.29 0.79 19.72
C PHE A 99 -1.94 0.97 18.34
N PRO A 100 -1.21 1.51 17.34
CA PRO A 100 -1.75 1.70 16.00
C PRO A 100 -2.23 0.39 15.37
N GLN A 101 -3.36 0.47 14.66
CA GLN A 101 -4.02 -0.67 14.03
C GLN A 101 -3.91 -0.61 12.50
N ASP A 102 -3.64 -1.77 11.94
CA ASP A 102 -4.01 -2.13 10.58
C ASP A 102 -5.38 -2.83 10.64
N ALA A 103 -6.35 -2.36 9.85
CA ALA A 103 -7.72 -2.82 9.95
C ALA A 103 -8.34 -2.96 8.56
N GLU A 104 -8.98 -4.10 8.32
CA GLU A 104 -9.78 -4.36 7.15
C GLU A 104 -11.25 -4.07 7.45
N TRP A 105 -11.94 -3.52 6.45
CA TRP A 105 -13.33 -3.10 6.59
C TRP A 105 -14.11 -3.38 5.31
N ALA A 106 -15.43 -3.46 5.45
CA ALA A 106 -16.37 -3.61 4.35
C ALA A 106 -17.58 -2.69 4.58
N ILE A 107 -18.22 -2.27 3.48
CA ILE A 107 -19.48 -1.53 3.51
C ILE A 107 -20.56 -2.34 2.83
N GLU A 108 -21.66 -2.60 3.55
CA GLU A 108 -22.86 -3.21 3.00
C GLU A 108 -24.07 -2.37 3.41
N LYS A 109 -24.91 -1.98 2.43
CA LYS A 109 -26.13 -1.17 2.65
C LYS A 109 -25.85 0.09 3.50
N ASN A 110 -24.77 0.81 3.17
CA ASN A 110 -24.26 1.99 3.89
C ASN A 110 -23.81 1.76 5.34
N LYS A 111 -23.75 0.51 5.81
CA LYS A 111 -23.20 0.18 7.13
C LYS A 111 -21.76 -0.30 7.00
N ILE A 112 -20.89 0.26 7.82
CA ILE A 112 -19.48 -0.15 7.92
C ILE A 112 -19.36 -1.33 8.87
N TYR A 113 -18.54 -2.32 8.47
CA TYR A 113 -18.14 -3.47 9.25
C TYR A 113 -16.62 -3.52 9.30
N ILE A 114 -16.06 -3.72 10.49
CA ILE A 114 -14.64 -4.09 10.66
C ILE A 114 -14.58 -5.61 10.55
N VAL A 115 -13.81 -6.14 9.60
CA VAL A 115 -13.71 -7.58 9.36
C VAL A 115 -12.46 -8.17 10.01
N GLN A 116 -11.39 -7.39 10.13
CA GLN A 116 -10.13 -7.79 10.77
C GLN A 116 -9.43 -6.56 11.34
N THR A 117 -8.72 -6.73 12.44
CA THR A 117 -7.81 -5.70 12.97
C THR A 117 -6.58 -6.36 13.60
N ARG A 118 -5.42 -5.74 13.45
CA ARG A 118 -4.14 -6.20 14.01
C ARG A 118 -3.21 -5.01 14.31
N PRO A 119 -2.25 -5.18 15.25
CA PRO A 119 -1.20 -4.20 15.46
C PRO A 119 -0.43 -3.87 14.17
N VAL A 120 -0.08 -2.60 13.97
CA VAL A 120 0.94 -2.21 12.98
C VAL A 120 2.32 -2.60 13.52
N THR A 121 2.91 -3.67 12.97
CA THR A 121 4.18 -4.24 13.44
C THR A 121 5.42 -3.65 12.76
N THR A 122 5.26 -2.99 11.60
CA THR A 122 6.34 -2.29 10.89
C THR A 122 6.94 -1.12 11.68
N LEU A 123 6.34 -0.79 12.83
CA LEU A 123 6.88 0.16 13.81
C LEU A 123 8.05 -0.41 14.63
N ARG A 124 8.34 -1.72 14.55
CA ARG A 124 9.43 -2.33 15.33
C ARG A 124 10.81 -1.95 14.80
N GLN A 125 11.37 -0.95 15.49
CA GLN A 125 12.78 -0.71 15.80
C GLN A 125 13.69 -0.17 14.68
N SER A 126 13.79 1.17 14.69
CA SER A 126 15.07 1.89 14.56
C SER A 126 16.03 1.66 15.75
N SER A 127 15.79 0.62 16.56
CA SER A 127 16.47 0.33 17.83
C SER A 127 16.77 -1.17 17.94
N GLY A 128 17.63 -1.67 17.05
CA GLY A 128 18.14 -3.03 17.10
C GLY A 128 18.83 -3.45 15.80
N GLN A 129 20.12 -3.13 15.67
CA GLN A 129 21.02 -3.56 14.57
C GLN A 129 20.56 -3.21 13.15
N ALA A 130 20.21 -1.95 12.91
CA ALA A 130 20.36 -1.39 11.57
C ALA A 130 21.86 -1.25 11.26
N VAL A 131 22.27 -1.78 10.12
CA VAL A 131 23.52 -1.45 9.42
C VAL A 131 23.77 0.06 9.58
N LYS A 132 24.92 0.42 10.16
CA LYS A 132 25.31 1.76 10.64
C LYS A 132 25.35 2.89 9.59
N ASN A 133 24.73 2.76 8.40
CA ASN A 133 24.93 3.68 7.28
C ASN A 133 23.65 4.36 6.72
N GLN A 134 22.56 4.49 7.48
CA GLN A 134 21.35 5.19 7.01
C GLN A 134 20.91 6.34 7.92
N LYS A 135 21.80 7.33 8.14
CA LYS A 135 21.45 8.60 8.79
C LYS A 135 21.84 9.86 8.01
N GLU A 136 22.32 9.72 6.78
CA GLU A 136 22.40 10.87 5.87
C GLU A 136 21.14 10.85 5.00
N GLY A 137 20.32 11.89 5.12
CA GLY A 137 19.24 12.11 4.17
C GLY A 137 19.85 12.30 2.81
N TYR A 138 19.82 11.26 1.96
CA TYR A 138 20.22 11.39 0.58
C TYR A 138 19.27 12.35 -0.12
N THR A 139 19.65 13.63 -0.20
CA THR A 139 19.04 14.56 -1.13
C THR A 139 19.56 14.21 -2.51
N LEU A 140 18.72 13.55 -3.31
CA LEU A 140 18.98 13.40 -4.74
C LEU A 140 19.03 14.81 -5.35
N ASP A 141 20.22 15.21 -5.79
CA ASP A 141 20.39 16.49 -6.48
C ASP A 141 19.61 16.45 -7.80
N ALA A 142 18.52 17.20 -7.85
CA ALA A 142 17.64 17.28 -9.03
C ALA A 142 18.37 17.83 -10.27
N LYS A 143 19.56 18.44 -10.12
CA LYS A 143 20.42 18.84 -11.25
C LYS A 143 21.23 17.68 -11.82
N ARG A 144 21.49 16.62 -11.04
CA ARG A 144 22.26 15.44 -11.45
C ARG A 144 21.40 14.31 -11.99
N TYR A 145 20.15 14.22 -11.55
CA TYR A 145 19.25 13.12 -11.90
C TYR A 145 17.98 13.64 -12.56
N MET A 146 17.73 13.18 -13.78
CA MET A 146 16.47 13.45 -14.48
C MET A 146 15.37 12.52 -13.97
N LEU A 147 14.24 13.09 -13.54
CA LEU A 147 13.06 12.33 -13.13
C LEU A 147 12.39 11.69 -14.36
N LEU A 148 12.64 10.40 -14.58
CA LEU A 148 11.99 9.63 -15.65
C LEU A 148 10.57 9.18 -15.30
N LEU A 149 10.37 8.83 -14.03
CA LEU A 149 9.14 8.23 -13.55
C LEU A 149 8.87 8.66 -12.11
N LYS A 150 7.60 8.91 -11.79
CA LYS A 150 7.13 9.08 -10.43
C LYS A 150 6.04 8.04 -10.14
N GLY A 151 6.16 7.41 -8.99
CA GLY A 151 5.15 6.52 -8.42
C GLY A 151 4.78 6.97 -7.00
N ASP A 152 3.78 6.32 -6.43
CA ASP A 152 3.39 6.49 -5.04
C ASP A 152 4.30 5.68 -4.12
N PRO A 153 4.67 6.25 -2.96
CA PRO A 153 5.63 5.61 -2.06
C PRO A 153 4.96 4.47 -1.28
N ALA A 154 5.53 3.27 -1.36
CA ALA A 154 5.09 2.08 -0.62
C ALA A 154 5.93 1.82 0.62
N SER A 155 7.25 1.91 0.51
CA SER A 155 8.20 1.71 1.59
C SER A 155 9.34 2.72 1.49
N PRO A 156 9.74 3.38 2.60
CA PRO A 156 10.82 4.36 2.57
C PRO A 156 12.16 3.72 2.23
N GLY A 157 13.01 4.45 1.53
CA GLY A 157 14.37 4.03 1.19
C GLY A 157 14.88 4.65 -0.10
N ILE A 158 16.19 4.80 -0.23
CA ILE A 158 16.86 5.20 -1.46
C ILE A 158 17.84 4.09 -1.83
N ALA A 159 17.73 3.61 -3.06
CA ALA A 159 18.56 2.55 -3.57
C ALA A 159 18.75 2.71 -5.08
N SER A 160 19.87 2.21 -5.58
CA SER A 160 20.23 2.23 -6.98
C SER A 160 20.81 0.89 -7.38
N GLY A 161 20.47 0.42 -8.58
CA GLY A 161 20.98 -0.82 -9.14
C GLY A 161 20.45 -1.02 -10.56
N PRO A 162 20.95 -2.04 -11.28
CA PRO A 162 20.42 -2.40 -12.59
C PRO A 162 18.93 -2.74 -12.50
N ALA A 163 18.11 -2.16 -13.39
CA ALA A 163 16.70 -2.49 -13.46
C ALA A 163 16.50 -3.88 -14.06
N ARG A 164 15.82 -4.76 -13.32
CA ARG A 164 15.46 -6.12 -13.74
C ARG A 164 13.94 -6.23 -13.86
N ILE A 165 13.46 -6.34 -15.10
CA ILE A 165 12.05 -6.59 -15.38
C ILE A 165 11.75 -8.07 -15.15
N VAL A 166 10.79 -8.36 -14.27
CA VAL A 166 10.29 -9.70 -13.95
C VAL A 166 8.79 -9.69 -14.24
N LYS A 167 8.38 -10.32 -15.35
CA LYS A 167 6.97 -10.31 -15.77
C LYS A 167 6.14 -11.35 -15.03
N SER A 168 6.77 -12.40 -14.51
CA SER A 168 6.11 -13.51 -13.83
C SER A 168 6.99 -14.13 -12.75
N ALA A 169 6.36 -14.85 -11.82
CA ALA A 169 7.07 -15.58 -10.75
C ALA A 169 8.08 -16.62 -11.30
N LYS A 170 7.95 -17.04 -12.57
CA LYS A 170 8.89 -17.97 -13.22
C LYS A 170 10.26 -17.34 -13.50
N GLU A 171 10.33 -16.02 -13.57
CA GLU A 171 11.54 -15.26 -13.90
C GLU A 171 12.31 -14.79 -12.64
N ILE A 172 11.81 -15.09 -11.43
CA ILE A 172 12.43 -14.65 -10.16
C ILE A 172 13.86 -15.16 -9.99
N GLY A 173 14.22 -16.27 -10.63
CA GLY A 173 15.59 -16.80 -10.62
C GLY A 173 16.60 -15.88 -11.32
N ASN A 174 16.13 -14.99 -12.19
CA ASN A 174 16.99 -14.10 -12.97
C ASN A 174 17.46 -12.87 -12.20
N ILE A 175 16.85 -12.59 -11.04
CA ILE A 175 17.24 -11.42 -10.24
C ILE A 175 18.53 -11.69 -9.46
N ARG A 176 19.46 -10.76 -9.59
CA ARG A 176 20.73 -10.78 -8.87
C ARG A 176 20.67 -9.88 -7.65
N ILE A 177 21.54 -10.15 -6.68
CA ILE A 177 21.66 -9.33 -5.47
C ILE A 177 22.01 -7.89 -5.86
N GLY A 178 21.27 -6.92 -5.34
CA GLY A 178 21.49 -5.50 -5.60
C GLY A 178 20.78 -4.93 -6.84
N GLU A 179 20.04 -5.75 -7.61
CA GLU A 179 19.22 -5.26 -8.73
C GLU A 179 17.92 -4.59 -8.24
N VAL A 180 17.36 -3.69 -9.05
CA VAL A 180 16.03 -3.11 -8.82
C VAL A 180 14.98 -4.00 -9.49
N LEU A 181 14.11 -4.61 -8.70
CA LEU A 181 13.01 -5.45 -9.19
C LEU A 181 11.91 -4.57 -9.78
N VAL A 182 11.59 -4.77 -11.06
CA VAL A 182 10.49 -4.10 -11.75
C VAL A 182 9.48 -5.16 -12.19
N ALA A 183 8.23 -5.06 -11.72
CA ALA A 183 7.20 -6.06 -12.02
C ALA A 183 5.80 -5.43 -12.12
N PRO A 184 4.83 -6.00 -12.86
CA PRO A 184 3.46 -5.47 -12.88
C PRO A 184 2.83 -5.44 -11.48
N GLN A 185 3.01 -6.52 -10.72
CA GLN A 185 2.60 -6.67 -9.32
C GLN A 185 3.48 -7.77 -8.68
N THR A 186 3.48 -7.87 -7.36
CA THR A 186 4.12 -9.00 -6.65
C THR A 186 3.10 -9.83 -5.89
N ASN A 187 3.47 -11.09 -5.61
CA ASN A 187 2.72 -12.02 -4.77
C ASN A 187 3.73 -12.80 -3.88
N PRO A 188 3.29 -13.72 -3.00
CA PRO A 188 4.20 -14.45 -2.12
C PRO A 188 5.35 -15.19 -2.83
N ASP A 189 5.16 -15.61 -4.09
CA ASP A 189 6.19 -16.28 -4.88
C ASP A 189 7.38 -15.36 -5.20
N TYR A 190 7.20 -14.03 -5.13
CA TYR A 190 8.26 -13.05 -5.37
C TYR A 190 9.17 -12.85 -4.14
N VAL A 191 8.79 -13.31 -2.95
CA VAL A 191 9.58 -13.08 -1.72
C VAL A 191 11.06 -13.45 -1.87
N PRO A 192 11.46 -14.57 -2.50
CA PRO A 192 12.87 -14.89 -2.73
C PRO A 192 13.60 -13.85 -3.61
N ALA A 193 12.92 -13.27 -4.60
CA ALA A 193 13.45 -12.18 -5.42
C ALA A 193 13.52 -10.87 -4.65
N MET A 194 12.48 -10.54 -3.90
CA MET A 194 12.39 -9.32 -3.09
C MET A 194 13.56 -9.24 -2.10
N LYS A 195 13.92 -10.36 -1.46
CA LYS A 195 15.07 -10.43 -0.53
C LYS A 195 16.44 -10.14 -1.19
N LYS A 196 16.55 -10.31 -2.50
CA LYS A 196 17.79 -10.02 -3.26
C LYS A 196 17.82 -8.58 -3.78
N ALA A 197 16.65 -7.97 -3.95
CA ALA A 197 16.52 -6.68 -4.61
C ALA A 197 17.02 -5.52 -3.74
N ALA A 198 17.63 -4.51 -4.37
CA ALA A 198 17.98 -3.25 -3.71
C ALA A 198 16.76 -2.31 -3.58
N ALA A 199 15.84 -2.36 -4.54
CA ALA A 199 14.58 -1.61 -4.53
C ALA A 199 13.52 -2.36 -5.34
N ILE A 200 12.25 -2.00 -5.15
CA ILE A 200 11.12 -2.62 -5.83
C ILE A 200 10.22 -1.55 -6.45
N VAL A 201 9.92 -1.70 -7.74
CA VAL A 201 8.99 -0.84 -8.49
C VAL A 201 7.88 -1.69 -9.07
N THR A 202 6.61 -1.35 -8.80
CA THR A 202 5.46 -2.04 -9.41
C THR A 202 4.56 -1.14 -10.27
N GLU A 203 3.90 -1.71 -11.28
CA GLU A 203 2.89 -0.98 -12.10
C GLU A 203 1.52 -0.91 -11.44
N ARG A 204 1.28 -1.70 -10.40
CA ARG A 204 0.01 -1.72 -9.67
C ARG A 204 0.28 -1.98 -8.20
N GLY A 205 -0.59 -1.44 -7.36
CA GLY A 205 -0.46 -1.56 -5.92
C GLY A 205 -1.19 -0.47 -5.17
N GLY A 206 -0.95 -0.48 -3.87
CA GLY A 206 -1.44 0.47 -2.88
C GLY A 206 -0.58 0.34 -1.63
N ARG A 207 -0.79 1.19 -0.63
CA ARG A 207 -0.08 1.12 0.66
C ARG A 207 -0.37 -0.18 1.41
N THR A 208 -1.45 -0.89 1.09
CA THR A 208 -1.78 -2.24 1.60
C THR A 208 -1.42 -3.39 0.65
N SER A 209 -0.79 -3.14 -0.50
CA SER A 209 -0.47 -4.21 -1.45
C SER A 209 0.61 -5.16 -0.91
N HIS A 210 0.68 -6.38 -1.46
CA HIS A 210 1.74 -7.35 -1.15
C HIS A 210 3.14 -6.72 -1.24
N ALA A 211 3.42 -5.99 -2.34
CA ALA A 211 4.68 -5.30 -2.54
C ALA A 211 4.98 -4.34 -1.38
N ALA A 212 4.01 -3.51 -0.99
CA ALA A 212 4.19 -2.52 0.07
C ALA A 212 4.41 -3.15 1.44
N ILE A 213 3.61 -4.15 1.82
CA ILE A 213 3.69 -4.82 3.12
C ILE A 213 5.06 -5.50 3.28
N VAL A 214 5.41 -6.38 2.32
CA VAL A 214 6.66 -7.16 2.41
C VAL A 214 7.89 -6.27 2.29
N SER A 215 7.85 -5.19 1.48
CA SER A 215 8.97 -4.24 1.40
C SER A 215 9.25 -3.57 2.75
N ARG A 216 8.20 -3.17 3.48
CA ARG A 216 8.37 -2.57 4.82
C ARG A 216 8.91 -3.57 5.83
N GLU A 217 8.46 -4.82 5.78
CA GLU A 217 8.98 -5.90 6.63
C GLU A 217 10.47 -6.21 6.35
N LEU A 218 10.90 -6.08 5.09
CA LEU A 218 12.29 -6.30 4.68
C LEU A 218 13.17 -5.04 4.78
N GLY A 219 12.60 -3.86 5.06
CA GLY A 219 13.34 -2.59 5.08
C GLY A 219 13.87 -2.16 3.71
N ILE A 220 13.19 -2.54 2.63
CA ILE A 220 13.58 -2.24 1.24
C ILE A 220 12.72 -1.08 0.72
N GLY A 221 13.33 -0.12 0.02
CA GLY A 221 12.60 0.98 -0.61
C GLY A 221 11.71 0.49 -1.75
N SER A 222 10.45 0.94 -1.79
CA SER A 222 9.54 0.56 -2.86
C SER A 222 8.50 1.62 -3.21
N CYS A 223 8.08 1.60 -4.49
CA CYS A 223 7.01 2.44 -5.02
C CYS A 223 6.17 1.66 -6.05
N TRP A 224 4.95 2.14 -6.30
CA TRP A 224 4.13 1.67 -7.40
C TRP A 224 3.67 2.83 -8.28
N ARG A 225 3.29 2.57 -9.53
CA ARG A 225 2.68 3.59 -10.41
C ARG A 225 1.45 3.04 -11.08
#